data_AF-A0A656YUZ9-F1
#
_entry.id   AF-A0A656YUZ9-F1
#
_cell.length_a   1.000
_cell.length_b   1.000
_cell.length_c   1.000
_cell.angle_alpha   90.00
_cell.angle_beta   90.00
_cell.angle_gamma   90.00
#
_symmetry.space_group_name_H-M   'P 1'
#
loop_
_entity.id
_entity.type
_entity.pdbx_description
1 polymer ?
#
loop_
_entity_poly.entity_id
_entity_poly.type
_entity_poly.pdbx_seq_one_letter_code
_entity_poly.pdbx_strand_id
1 'polypeptide(L)'
;MVSTKLSEGDPGAKYFSREVTPRERAIFEGAITLGALYHQFVGTPIRDPAALERAIEESALAHPFIDEAEAEISETEKENENSYEYPELSGKALTIKLTANYEGAVAEMEMRRIPEIDYPLMFIKSVEG
;
A
#
# COMPACT_ATOMS: atom_id res chain seq x y z
N MET A 1 -4.44 20.96 -0.85
CA MET A 1 -4.56 19.66 -0.17
C MET A 1 -5.90 19.09 -0.60
N VAL A 2 -5.91 18.03 -1.40
CA VAL A 2 -7.16 17.36 -1.82
C VAL A 2 -7.57 16.49 -0.63
N SER A 3 -8.64 16.86 0.06
CA SER A 3 -9.18 16.07 1.17
C SER A 3 -9.81 14.80 0.59
N THR A 4 -9.22 13.64 0.87
CA THR A 4 -9.63 12.33 0.34
C THR A 4 -10.66 11.63 1.21
N LYS A 5 -10.98 12.20 2.38
CA LYS A 5 -12.15 11.76 3.17
C LYS A 5 -13.42 12.13 2.40
N LEU A 6 -14.09 11.10 1.88
CA LEU A 6 -15.34 11.20 1.13
C LEU A 6 -16.29 12.17 1.83
N SER A 7 -16.47 13.35 1.24
CA SER A 7 -17.26 14.43 1.83
C SER A 7 -18.77 14.17 1.81
N GLU A 8 -19.23 13.18 1.03
CA GLU A 8 -20.65 12.89 0.75
C GLU A 8 -21.02 11.41 0.96
N GLY A 9 -20.26 10.66 1.77
CA GLY A 9 -20.48 9.21 2.00
C GLY A 9 -19.87 8.31 0.92
N ASP A 10 -20.16 7.00 0.95
CA ASP A 10 -19.63 6.01 -0.01
C ASP A 10 -20.59 5.83 -1.22
N PRO A 11 -20.33 6.44 -2.40
CA PRO A 11 -21.14 6.23 -3.59
C PRO A 11 -21.01 4.79 -4.16
N GLY A 12 -19.95 4.09 -3.78
CA GLY A 12 -19.65 2.71 -4.14
C GLY A 12 -20.49 1.69 -3.35
N ALA A 13 -21.03 2.06 -2.18
CA ALA A 13 -21.72 1.14 -1.27
C ALA A 13 -22.81 0.30 -1.94
N LYS A 14 -23.54 0.88 -2.89
CA LYS A 14 -24.61 0.20 -3.64
C LYS A 14 -24.16 -0.97 -4.52
N TYR A 15 -22.85 -1.09 -4.79
CA TYR A 15 -22.28 -2.17 -5.60
C TYR A 15 -21.78 -3.35 -4.77
N PHE A 16 -21.63 -3.19 -3.45
CA PHE A 16 -21.23 -4.27 -2.57
C PHE A 16 -22.45 -5.11 -2.20
N SER A 17 -22.24 -6.43 -2.10
CA SER A 17 -23.29 -7.33 -1.62
C SER A 17 -23.70 -6.92 -0.21
N ARG A 18 -25.00 -7.07 0.12
CA ARG A 18 -25.51 -6.81 1.47
C ARG A 18 -24.95 -7.75 2.54
N GLU A 19 -24.30 -8.83 2.11
CA GLU A 19 -23.60 -9.78 2.99
C GLU A 19 -22.20 -9.29 3.38
N VAL A 20 -21.64 -8.32 2.64
CA VAL A 20 -20.33 -7.73 2.96
C VAL A 20 -20.45 -6.90 4.23
N THR A 21 -19.71 -7.33 5.24
CA THR A 21 -19.56 -6.63 6.52
C THR A 21 -18.57 -5.46 6.39
N PRO A 22 -18.63 -4.47 7.30
CA PRO A 22 -17.62 -3.42 7.37
C PRO A 22 -16.19 -3.95 7.49
N ARG A 23 -15.97 -5.05 8.23
CA ARG A 23 -14.68 -5.75 8.34
C ARG A 23 -14.17 -6.22 6.98
N GLU A 24 -15.02 -6.93 6.23
CA GLU A 24 -14.67 -7.41 4.88
C GLU A 24 -14.40 -6.25 3.94
N ARG A 25 -15.15 -5.15 4.06
CA ARG A 25 -14.94 -3.96 3.25
C ARG A 25 -13.61 -3.26 3.57
N ALA A 26 -13.27 -3.08 4.84
CA ALA A 26 -11.99 -2.50 5.25
C ALA A 26 -10.81 -3.34 4.72
N ILE A 27 -10.87 -4.67 4.86
CA ILE A 27 -9.86 -5.59 4.31
C ILE A 27 -9.77 -5.45 2.78
N PHE A 28 -10.92 -5.38 2.10
CA PHE A 28 -10.97 -5.29 0.64
C PHE A 28 -10.31 -4.02 0.11
N GLU A 29 -10.60 -2.86 0.71
CA GLU A 29 -10.04 -1.57 0.30
C GLU A 29 -8.52 -1.51 0.59
N GLY A 30 -8.09 -2.05 1.73
CA GLY A 30 -6.68 -2.19 2.05
C GLY A 30 -5.93 -3.12 1.09
N ALA A 31 -6.53 -4.25 0.70
CA ALA A 31 -5.96 -5.19 -0.26
C ALA A 31 -5.84 -4.59 -1.67
N ILE A 32 -6.87 -3.87 -2.13
CA ILE A 32 -6.82 -3.11 -3.39
C ILE A 32 -5.63 -2.14 -3.37
N THR A 33 -5.49 -1.40 -2.27
CA THR A 33 -4.45 -0.38 -2.14
C THR A 33 -3.05 -1.00 -2.15
N LEU A 34 -2.80 -2.05 -1.37
CA LEU A 34 -1.50 -2.75 -1.43
C LEU A 34 -1.18 -3.28 -2.83
N GLY A 35 -2.15 -3.92 -3.48
CA GLY A 35 -2.00 -4.43 -4.86
C GLY A 35 -1.67 -3.32 -5.85
N ALA A 36 -2.40 -2.21 -5.79
CA ALA A 36 -2.20 -1.06 -6.65
C ALA A 36 -0.82 -0.43 -6.44
N LEU A 37 -0.42 -0.17 -5.21
CA LEU A 37 0.88 0.44 -4.90
C LEU A 37 2.04 -0.45 -5.37
N TYR A 38 1.98 -1.76 -5.12
CA TYR A 38 3.01 -2.69 -5.58
C TYR A 38 3.18 -2.61 -7.11
N HIS A 39 2.09 -2.77 -7.87
CA HIS A 39 2.16 -2.78 -9.32
C HIS A 39 2.43 -1.40 -9.94
N GLN A 40 2.09 -0.31 -9.26
CA GLN A 40 2.34 1.04 -9.73
C GLN A 40 3.81 1.46 -9.56
N PHE A 41 4.48 1.02 -8.49
CA PHE A 41 5.79 1.55 -8.12
C PHE A 41 6.96 0.59 -8.34
N VAL A 42 6.74 -0.73 -8.37
CA VAL A 42 7.82 -1.68 -8.71
C VAL A 42 8.36 -1.40 -10.12
N GLY A 43 9.68 -1.38 -10.26
CA GLY A 43 10.40 -1.00 -11.48
C GLY A 43 10.68 0.50 -11.59
N THR A 44 10.26 1.33 -10.63
CA THR A 44 10.55 2.77 -10.63
C THR A 44 12.05 3.01 -10.44
N PRO A 45 12.72 3.81 -11.29
CA PRO A 45 14.10 4.24 -11.05
C PRO A 45 14.23 5.04 -9.75
N ILE A 46 15.16 4.64 -8.88
CA ILE A 46 15.35 5.30 -7.58
C ILE A 46 16.62 6.15 -7.59
N ARG A 47 16.47 7.42 -7.21
CA ARG A 47 17.60 8.31 -6.87
C ARG A 47 17.61 8.68 -5.40
N ASP A 48 16.43 8.92 -4.84
CA ASP A 48 16.21 9.28 -3.45
C ASP A 48 15.06 8.38 -2.93
N PRO A 49 15.39 7.31 -2.18
CA PRO A 49 14.38 6.41 -1.62
C PRO A 49 13.32 7.15 -0.81
N ALA A 50 13.74 8.13 0.01
CA ALA A 50 12.83 8.91 0.84
C ALA A 50 11.84 9.75 0.04
N ALA A 51 12.22 10.21 -1.15
CA ALA A 51 11.28 10.89 -2.04
C ALA A 51 10.23 9.94 -2.61
N LEU A 52 10.61 8.70 -2.94
CA LEU A 52 9.69 7.71 -3.47
C LEU A 52 8.77 7.15 -2.38
N GLU A 53 9.28 6.91 -1.16
CA GLU A 53 8.50 6.54 0.02
C GLU A 53 7.36 7.53 0.25
N ARG A 54 7.67 8.84 0.34
CA ARG A 54 6.65 9.89 0.49
C ARG A 54 5.63 9.89 -0.65
N ALA A 55 6.07 9.63 -1.89
CA ALA A 55 5.15 9.57 -3.03
C ALA A 55 4.21 8.36 -2.95
N ILE A 56 4.69 7.22 -2.46
CA ILE A 56 3.90 6.01 -2.22
C ILE A 56 2.87 6.28 -1.12
N GLU A 57 3.27 6.87 -0.01
CA GLU A 57 2.40 7.22 1.13
C GLU A 57 1.27 8.17 0.70
N GLU A 58 1.60 9.27 0.02
CA GLU A 58 0.60 10.22 -0.47
C GLU A 58 -0.35 9.59 -1.52
N SER A 59 0.16 8.66 -2.33
CA SER A 59 -0.68 7.91 -3.28
C SER A 59 -1.63 6.95 -2.56
N ALA A 60 -1.17 6.31 -1.47
CA ALA A 60 -1.99 5.44 -0.64
C ALA A 60 -3.12 6.22 0.04
N LEU A 61 -2.81 7.38 0.64
CA LEU A 61 -3.79 8.26 1.30
C LEU A 61 -4.78 8.89 0.32
N ALA A 62 -4.50 8.84 -0.99
CA ALA A 62 -5.43 9.24 -2.03
C ALA A 62 -6.51 8.17 -2.32
N HIS A 63 -6.30 6.93 -1.92
CA HIS A 63 -7.27 5.86 -2.09
C HIS A 63 -8.42 5.97 -1.09
N PRO A 64 -9.62 5.46 -1.44
CA PRO A 64 -10.75 5.43 -0.52
C PRO A 64 -10.43 4.65 0.76
N PHE A 65 -10.89 5.19 1.89
CA PHE A 65 -10.89 4.49 3.19
C PHE A 65 -9.51 4.17 3.77
N ILE A 66 -8.44 4.77 3.25
CA ILE A 66 -7.10 4.65 3.84
C ILE A 66 -6.88 5.82 4.79
N ASP A 67 -6.73 5.52 6.08
CA ASP A 67 -6.50 6.54 7.12
C ASP A 67 -5.00 6.79 7.31
N GLU A 68 -4.15 5.77 7.19
CA GLU A 68 -2.71 5.85 7.42
C GLU A 68 -1.95 4.96 6.42
N ALA A 69 -0.75 5.41 6.02
CA ALA A 69 0.18 4.63 5.21
C ALA A 69 1.62 5.02 5.56
N GLU A 70 2.51 4.03 5.60
CA GLU A 70 3.95 4.18 5.79
C GLU A 70 4.65 3.33 4.72
N ALA A 71 5.63 3.89 4.02
CA ALA A 71 6.44 3.16 3.05
C ALA A 71 7.92 3.20 3.44
N GLU A 72 8.59 2.06 3.31
CA GLU A 72 10.02 1.93 3.57
C GLU A 72 10.67 1.17 2.41
N ILE A 73 11.73 1.73 1.86
CA ILE A 73 12.55 1.13 0.82
C ILE A 73 13.90 0.81 1.45
N SER A 74 14.12 -0.48 1.71
CA SER A 74 15.41 -0.99 2.17
C SER A 74 16.45 -0.96 1.04
N GLU A 75 17.74 -1.06 1.39
CA GLU A 75 18.85 -0.92 0.45
C GLU A 75 18.60 -1.70 -0.85
N THR A 76 18.48 -0.96 -1.95
CA THR A 76 18.39 -1.52 -3.28
C THR A 76 19.74 -2.14 -3.61
N GLU A 77 19.78 -3.41 -4.01
CA GLU A 77 21.03 -4.02 -4.47
C GLU A 77 21.66 -3.15 -5.56
N LYS A 78 22.94 -2.78 -5.37
CA LYS A 78 23.76 -2.20 -6.43
C LYS A 78 25.17 -2.73 -6.38
N GLU A 79 25.55 -3.42 -7.43
CA GLU A 79 26.83 -3.17 -8.09
C GLU A 79 26.49 -2.71 -9.51
N ASN A 80 26.60 -1.41 -9.77
CA ASN A 80 26.47 -0.90 -11.15
C ASN A 80 27.82 -1.07 -11.83
N GLU A 81 27.92 -1.94 -12.83
CA GLU A 81 29.14 -2.13 -13.61
C GLU A 81 29.32 -1.02 -14.67
N ASN A 82 28.26 -0.25 -14.99
CA ASN A 82 28.33 0.82 -16.00
C ASN A 82 27.46 2.08 -15.67
N SER A 83 27.80 3.20 -16.31
CA SER A 83 27.26 4.55 -16.08
C SER A 83 25.79 4.76 -16.48
N TYR A 84 25.17 3.79 -17.17
CA TYR A 84 23.77 3.83 -17.60
C TYR A 84 22.84 2.99 -16.71
N GLU A 85 23.39 2.24 -15.75
CA GLU A 85 22.60 1.44 -14.82
C GLU A 85 22.11 2.30 -13.65
N TYR A 86 20.82 2.24 -13.37
CA TYR A 86 20.18 2.89 -12.23
C TYR A 86 19.43 1.82 -11.42
N PRO A 87 19.30 1.99 -10.10
CA PRO A 87 18.58 1.02 -9.30
C PRO A 87 17.09 1.19 -9.60
N GLU A 88 16.40 0.08 -9.76
CA GLU A 88 14.94 0.08 -9.85
C GLU A 88 14.38 -0.45 -8.53
N LEU A 89 13.20 0.06 -8.14
CA LEU A 89 12.50 -0.42 -6.97
C LEU A 89 12.10 -1.89 -7.18
N SER A 90 12.77 -2.79 -6.47
CA SER A 90 12.36 -4.18 -6.36
C SER A 90 11.22 -4.31 -5.35
N GLY A 91 10.23 -5.14 -5.66
CA GLY A 91 9.18 -5.49 -4.70
C GLY A 91 9.71 -6.12 -3.41
N LYS A 92 10.90 -6.71 -3.44
CA LYS A 92 11.58 -7.28 -2.27
C LYS A 92 12.17 -6.23 -1.32
N ALA A 93 12.47 -5.04 -1.83
CA ALA A 93 13.00 -3.93 -1.06
C ALA A 93 11.90 -3.06 -0.45
N LEU A 94 10.68 -3.15 -0.98
CA LEU A 94 9.53 -2.34 -0.60
C LEU A 94 8.76 -2.97 0.57
N THR A 95 8.63 -2.21 1.65
CA THR A 95 7.70 -2.46 2.75
C THR A 95 6.63 -1.38 2.76
N ILE A 96 5.37 -1.78 2.88
CA ILE A 96 4.24 -0.86 3.05
C ILE A 96 3.42 -1.32 4.24
N LYS A 97 3.11 -0.42 5.16
CA LYS A 97 2.10 -0.61 6.20
C LYS A 97 0.96 0.34 5.90
N LEU A 98 -0.28 -0.12 6.02
CA LEU A 98 -1.44 0.74 5.88
C LEU A 98 -2.56 0.37 6.84
N THR A 99 -3.40 1.36 7.13
CA THR A 99 -4.60 1.22 7.93
C THR A 99 -5.79 1.62 7.10
N ALA A 100 -6.67 0.64 6.81
CA ALA A 100 -7.94 0.87 6.15
C ALA A 100 -9.07 0.93 7.18
N ASN A 101 -10.00 1.88 7.01
CA ASN A 101 -11.11 2.10 7.91
C ASN A 101 -12.42 2.29 7.16
N TYR A 102 -13.35 1.36 7.34
CA TYR A 102 -14.68 1.43 6.77
C TYR A 102 -15.74 1.28 7.86
N GLU A 103 -16.55 2.33 8.05
CA GLU A 103 -17.64 2.37 9.04
C GLU A 103 -17.20 1.96 10.47
N GLY A 104 -15.96 2.28 10.86
CA GLY A 104 -15.40 1.98 12.18
C GLY A 104 -14.77 0.59 12.31
N ALA A 105 -14.85 -0.25 11.29
CA ALA A 105 -14.02 -1.45 11.20
C ALA A 105 -12.65 -1.07 10.63
N VAL A 106 -11.60 -1.44 11.36
CA VAL A 106 -10.21 -1.05 11.08
C VAL A 106 -9.41 -2.29 10.72
N ALA A 107 -8.78 -2.29 9.55
CA ALA A 107 -7.89 -3.34 9.09
C ALA A 107 -6.47 -2.79 8.94
N GLU A 108 -5.55 -3.30 9.75
CA GLU A 108 -4.12 -3.04 9.58
C GLU A 108 -3.53 -4.09 8.65
N MET A 109 -2.81 -3.65 7.63
CA MET A 109 -2.22 -4.52 6.63
C MET A 109 -0.75 -4.17 6.41
N GLU A 110 0.02 -5.18 6.06
CA GLU A 110 1.44 -5.02 5.75
C GLU A 110 1.78 -5.79 4.47
N MET A 111 2.62 -5.17 3.66
CA MET A 111 3.37 -5.84 2.62
C MET A 111 4.85 -5.76 2.97
N ARG A 112 5.53 -6.90 3.03
CA ARG A 112 6.99 -6.95 3.16
C ARG A 112 7.54 -8.28 2.65
N ARG A 113 8.84 -8.31 2.36
CA ARG A 113 9.53 -9.57 2.06
C ARG A 113 9.52 -10.49 3.28
N ILE A 114 9.13 -11.74 3.07
CA ILE A 114 9.24 -12.83 4.03
C ILE A 114 10.45 -13.69 3.63
N PRO A 115 11.59 -13.61 4.36
CA PRO A 115 12.82 -14.29 3.97
C PRO A 115 12.67 -15.81 3.77
N GLU A 116 11.82 -16.45 4.56
CA GLU A 116 11.60 -17.91 4.57
C GLU A 116 10.99 -18.43 3.27
N ILE A 117 10.25 -17.59 2.54
CA ILE A 117 9.60 -17.93 1.27
C ILE A 117 10.06 -17.04 0.12
N ASP A 118 11.03 -16.15 0.36
CA ASP A 118 11.59 -15.17 -0.58
C ASP A 118 10.52 -14.40 -1.39
N TYR A 119 9.43 -14.02 -0.72
CA TYR A 119 8.24 -13.44 -1.36
C TYR A 119 7.80 -12.14 -0.67
N PRO A 120 7.46 -11.08 -1.42
CA PRO A 120 6.82 -9.88 -0.87
C PRO A 120 5.35 -10.20 -0.55
N LEU A 121 5.11 -10.68 0.67
CA LEU A 121 3.79 -11.11 1.10
C LEU A 121 2.97 -9.90 1.55
N MET A 122 1.77 -9.76 0.99
CA MET A 122 0.71 -8.90 1.52
C MET A 122 -0.13 -9.71 2.50
N PHE A 123 -0.33 -9.20 3.70
CA PHE A 123 -1.12 -9.89 4.72
C PHE A 123 -1.81 -8.92 5.68
N ILE A 124 -2.84 -9.44 6.33
CA ILE A 124 -3.60 -8.73 7.36
C ILE A 124 -2.89 -8.91 8.69
N LYS A 125 -2.55 -7.80 9.36
CA LYS A 125 -1.95 -7.79 10.70
C LYS A 125 -3.01 -7.96 11.78
N SER A 126 -4.07 -7.18 11.69
CA SER A 126 -5.16 -7.13 12.66
C SER A 126 -6.43 -6.63 11.97
N VAL A 127 -7.59 -7.01 12.50
CA VAL A 127 -8.88 -6.46 12.07
C VAL A 127 -9.77 -6.32 13.28
N GLU A 128 -10.19 -5.10 13.57
CA GLU A 128 -11.02 -4.72 14.71
C GLU A 128 -12.33 -4.09 14.25
N GLY A 129 -13.35 -4.11 15.13
CA GLY A 129 -14.72 -3.67 14.82
C GLY A 129 -15.65 -4.79 14.40
#